data_AF-A0A7V3Y384-F1
#
_entry.id   AF-A0A7V3Y384-F1
#
_cell.length_a   1.000
_cell.length_b   1.000
_cell.length_c   1.000
_cell.angle_alpha   90.00
_cell.angle_beta   90.00
_cell.angle_gamma   90.00
#
_symmetry.space_group_name_H-M   'P 1'
#
loop_
_entity.id
_entity.type
_entity.pdbx_description
1 polymer ?
#
loop_
_entity_poly.entity_id
_entity_poly.type
_entity_poly.pdbx_seq_one_letter_code
_entity_poly.pdbx_strand_id
1 'polypeptide(L)' 'MRTTIDIPEELINEAMKVTGKNTKTEVIKDALKNLIQKEKIKEKIKEKHYTK' A
#
# COMPACT_ATOMS: atom_id res chain seq x y z
N MET A 1 1.97 8.28 15.23
CA MET A 1 1.62 9.70 14.99
C MET A 1 0.18 9.76 14.50
N ARG A 2 -0.61 10.76 14.93
CA ARG A 2 -1.95 11.02 14.40
C ARG A 2 -1.82 12.17 13.41
N THR A 3 -2.27 11.96 12.19
CA THR A 3 -2.15 12.91 11.07
C THR A 3 -3.50 13.00 10.38
N THR A 4 -3.85 14.18 9.88
CA THR A 4 -5.02 14.39 9.02
C THR A 4 -4.55 14.39 7.58
N ILE A 5 -5.12 13.51 6.76
CA ILE A 5 -4.83 13.38 5.33
C ILE A 5 -6.17 13.39 4.61
N ASP A 6 -6.30 14.18 3.56
CA ASP A 6 -7.50 14.20 2.74
C ASP A 6 -7.44 13.06 1.71
N ILE A 7 -8.44 12.18 1.74
CA ILE A 7 -8.51 10.98 0.90
C ILE A 7 -9.99 10.77 0.54
N PRO A 8 -10.32 10.50 -0.74
CA PRO A 8 -11.68 10.15 -1.15
C PRO A 8 -12.24 8.99 -0.31
N GLU A 9 -13.40 9.21 0.30
CA GLU A 9 -14.03 8.23 1.19
C GLU A 9 -14.45 6.96 0.44
N GLU A 10 -14.86 7.10 -0.81
CA GLU A 10 -15.17 5.97 -1.70
C GLU A 10 -14.01 4.99 -1.87
N LEU A 11 -12.78 5.48 -2.03
CA LEU A 11 -11.59 4.65 -2.17
C LEU A 11 -11.27 3.88 -0.89
N ILE A 12 -11.40 4.53 0.27
CA ILE A 12 -11.17 3.88 1.57
C ILE A 12 -12.24 2.83 1.81
N ASN A 13 -13.51 3.13 1.52
CA ASN A 13 -14.61 2.19 1.70
C ASN A 13 -14.49 0.98 0.79
N GLU A 14 -14.14 1.18 -0.48
CA GLU A 14 -13.87 0.08 -1.41
C GLU A 14 -12.70 -0.77 -0.93
N ALA A 15 -11.59 -0.14 -0.54
CA ALA A 15 -10.43 -0.85 -0.02
C ALA A 15 -10.77 -1.65 1.25
N MET A 16 -11.55 -1.09 2.18
CA MET A 16 -12.03 -1.81 3.37
C MET A 16 -12.89 -3.02 2.99
N LYS A 17 -13.81 -2.87 2.02
CA LYS A 17 -14.69 -3.95 1.54
C LYS A 17 -13.89 -5.08 0.89
N VAL A 18 -12.92 -4.76 0.04
CA VAL A 18 -12.10 -5.74 -0.69
C VAL A 18 -11.11 -6.45 0.25
N THR A 19 -10.52 -5.73 1.20
CA THR A 19 -9.50 -6.28 2.11
C THR A 19 -10.07 -6.87 3.40
N GLY A 20 -11.36 -6.65 3.69
CA GLY A 20 -12.02 -7.09 4.93
C GLY A 20 -11.53 -6.35 6.18
N LYS A 21 -10.94 -5.17 6.02
CA LYS A 21 -10.38 -4.39 7.14
C LYS A 21 -11.45 -3.59 7.85
N ASN A 22 -11.35 -3.51 9.17
CA ASN A 22 -12.37 -2.89 10.01
C ASN A 22 -12.14 -1.38 10.19
N THR A 23 -10.94 -0.88 9.91
CA THR A 23 -10.60 0.53 10.12
C THR A 23 -9.86 1.17 8.94
N LYS A 24 -10.14 2.46 8.72
CA LYS A 24 -9.42 3.30 7.74
C LYS A 24 -7.89 3.27 7.99
N THR A 25 -7.48 3.27 9.26
CA THR A 25 -6.07 3.22 9.67
C THR A 25 -5.37 1.93 9.25
N GLU A 26 -6.02 0.78 9.38
CA GLU A 26 -5.44 -0.51 8.96
C GLU A 26 -5.26 -0.56 7.45
N VAL A 27 -6.27 -0.10 6.69
CA VAL A 27 -6.18 -0.01 5.24
C VAL A 27 -4.99 0.84 4.80
N ILE A 28 -4.82 2.03 5.41
CA ILE A 28 -3.72 2.93 5.06
C ILE A 28 -2.36 2.30 5.40
N LYS A 29 -2.22 1.66 6.57
CA LYS A 29 -0.98 0.98 6.97
C LYS A 29 -0.60 -0.13 6.00
N ASP A 30 -1.55 -0.95 5.59
CA ASP A 30 -1.29 -2.06 4.69
C ASP A 30 -1.04 -1.58 3.26
N ALA A 31 -1.76 -0.56 2.79
CA ALA A 31 -1.50 0.08 1.51
C ALA A 31 -0.05 0.59 1.41
N LEU A 32 0.44 1.28 2.45
CA LEU A 32 1.82 1.78 2.50
C LEU A 32 2.85 0.64 2.53
N LYS A 33 2.62 -0.41 3.34
CA LYS A 33 3.50 -1.58 3.36
C LYS A 33 3.58 -2.27 1.99
N ASN A 34 2.43 -2.46 1.35
CA ASN A 34 2.34 -3.09 0.04
C ASN A 34 3.05 -2.26 -1.03
N LEU A 35 2.90 -0.93 -1.00
CA LEU A 35 3.61 -0.02 -1.89
C LEU A 35 5.13 -0.15 -1.74
N ILE A 36 5.63 -0.08 -0.51
CA ILE A 36 7.07 -0.22 -0.21
C ILE A 36 7.59 -1.59 -0.67
N GLN A 37 6.85 -2.67 -0.38
CA GLN A 37 7.24 -4.02 -0.77
C GLN A 37 7.29 -4.17 -2.30
N LYS A 38 6.30 -3.61 -3.00
CA LYS A 38 6.23 -3.64 -4.47
C LYS A 38 7.44 -2.94 -5.10
N GLU A 39 7.82 -1.76 -4.61
CA GLU A 39 8.98 -1.04 -5.15
C GLU A 39 10.30 -1.76 -4.81
N LYS A 40 10.47 -2.27 -3.59
CA LYS A 40 11.66 -3.08 -3.23
C LYS A 40 11.83 -4.32 -4.12
N ILE A 41 10.74 -4.99 -4.45
CA ILE A 41 10.77 -6.16 -5.35
C ILE A 41 11.16 -5.72 -6.77
N LYS A 42 10.60 -4.61 -7.26
CA LYS A 42 10.91 -4.06 -8.59
C LYS A 42 12.39 -3.70 -8.72
N GLU A 43 12.99 -3.08 -7.70
CA GLU A 43 14.43 -2.79 -7.66
C GLU A 43 15.26 -4.09 -7.75
N LYS A 44 14.96 -5.09 -6.92
CA LYS A 44 15.64 -6.39 -6.94
C LYS A 44 15.53 -7.12 -8.28
N ILE A 45 14.37 -7.00 -8.96
CA ILE A 45 14.17 -7.62 -10.28
C ILE A 45 15.02 -6.92 -11.35
N LYS A 46 15.12 -5.58 -11.30
CA LYS A 46 15.95 -4.79 -12.21
C LYS A 46 17.43 -5.15 -12.06
N GLU A 47 17.93 -5.26 -10.82
CA GLU A 47 19.31 -5.67 -10.55
C GLU A 47 19.64 -7.03 -11.18
N LYS A 48 18.76 -8.02 -11.02
CA LYS A 48 18.94 -9.36 -11.61
C LYS A 48 18.92 -9.40 -13.14
N HIS A 49 18.28 -8.43 -13.80
CA HIS A 49 18.26 -8.34 -15.26
C HIS A 49 19.53 -7.67 -15.83
N TYR A 50 20.31 -6.96 -15.01
CA TYR A 50 21.54 -6.31 -15.44
C TYR A 50 22.81 -7.16 -15.22
N THR A 51 22.72 -8.25 -14.43
CA THR A 51 23.84 -9.16 -14.14
C THR A 51 23.82 -10.44 -14.99
N LYS A 52 23.03 -10.50 -16.07
CA LYS A 52 22.93 -11.64 -16.98
C LYS A 52 23.21 -11.19 -18.41
#